data_AF-A0A9E2IXP4-F1
#
_entry.id   AF-A0A9E2IXP4-F1
#
_cell.length_a   1.000
_cell.length_b   1.000
_cell.length_c   1.000
_cell.angle_alpha   90.00
_cell.angle_beta   90.00
_cell.angle_gamma   90.00
#
_symmetry.space_group_name_H-M   'P 1'
#
loop_
_entity.id
_entity.type
_entity.pdbx_description
1 polymer ?
#
loop_
_entity_poly.entity_id
_entity_poly.type
_entity_poly.pdbx_seq_one_letter_code
_entity_poly.pdbx_strand_id
1 'polypeptide(L)'
;MNDPLKRYRRRFRSWKNRLRLAREHERYRAAFRARRLADPDDAAVRKAIAERFPGLRPKPKGTLKIIAIYHHYNWEDYALKPALEKFGKVRRYDWFGEFNLASRDWRRSVKAEMNRDLVVRIGRWVAEERPDVIFTYLSGEIVFPETVRALRAFFGV
;
A
#
# COMPACT_ATOMS: atom_id res chain seq x y z
N MET A 1 -36.78 -18.21 -13.70
CA MET A 1 -37.74 -17.12 -13.36
C MET A 1 -36.95 -15.93 -12.81
N ASN A 2 -36.91 -14.79 -13.51
CA ASN A 2 -36.15 -13.60 -13.08
C ASN A 2 -36.97 -12.84 -12.02
N ASP A 3 -36.43 -12.66 -10.81
CA ASP A 3 -37.06 -11.91 -9.72
C ASP A 3 -37.42 -10.46 -10.17
N PRO A 4 -38.70 -10.13 -10.36
CA PRO A 4 -39.14 -8.82 -10.86
C PRO A 4 -38.85 -7.69 -9.86
N LEU A 5 -38.66 -8.01 -8.58
CA LEU A 5 -38.37 -7.06 -7.51
C LEU A 5 -36.86 -6.84 -7.29
N LYS A 6 -36.00 -7.57 -8.01
CA LYS A 6 -34.54 -7.49 -7.91
C LYS A 6 -34.01 -6.07 -8.11
N ARG A 7 -34.60 -5.30 -9.03
CA ARG A 7 -34.22 -3.89 -9.30
C ARG A 7 -34.54 -2.98 -8.11
N TYR A 8 -35.71 -3.14 -7.50
CA TYR A 8 -36.16 -2.34 -6.36
C TYR A 8 -35.36 -2.68 -5.10
N ARG A 9 -35.11 -3.96 -4.83
CA ARG A 9 -34.25 -4.42 -3.72
C ARG A 9 -32.82 -3.86 -3.83
N ARG A 10 -32.24 -3.83 -5.05
CA ARG A 10 -30.92 -3.21 -5.29
C ARG A 10 -30.92 -1.71 -4.99
N ARG A 11 -31.94 -0.98 -5.47
CA ARG A 11 -32.09 0.47 -5.19
C ARG A 11 -32.22 0.75 -3.70
N PHE A 12 -33.07 0.00 -3.00
CA PHE A 12 -33.26 0.13 -1.56
C PHE A 12 -31.97 -0.16 -0.78
N ARG A 13 -31.25 -1.24 -1.12
CA ARG A 13 -29.93 -1.53 -0.51
C ARG A 13 -28.91 -0.42 -0.76
N SER A 14 -28.85 0.10 -1.99
CA SER A 14 -27.95 1.23 -2.32
C SER A 14 -28.28 2.47 -1.51
N TRP A 15 -29.56 2.82 -1.38
CA TRP A 15 -30.02 3.93 -0.55
C TRP A 15 -29.68 3.74 0.92
N LYS A 16 -29.97 2.57 1.50
CA LYS A 16 -29.62 2.23 2.89
C LYS A 16 -28.09 2.31 3.11
N ASN A 17 -27.31 1.84 2.15
CA ASN A 17 -25.85 1.93 2.20
C ASN A 17 -25.37 3.40 2.15
N ARG A 18 -25.96 4.25 1.30
CA ARG A 18 -25.64 5.68 1.26
C ARG A 18 -25.91 6.36 2.60
N LEU A 19 -27.06 6.08 3.23
CA LEU A 19 -27.37 6.60 4.56
C LEU A 19 -26.38 6.12 5.62
N ARG A 20 -26.00 4.83 5.58
CA ARG A 20 -24.98 4.28 6.48
C ARG A 20 -23.63 4.99 6.30
N LEU A 21 -23.19 5.14 5.06
CA LEU A 21 -21.93 5.81 4.72
C LEU A 21 -21.95 7.29 5.14
N ALA A 22 -23.09 7.98 5.01
CA ALA A 22 -23.23 9.37 5.47
C ALA A 22 -23.02 9.48 6.98
N ARG A 23 -23.67 8.61 7.78
CA ARG A 23 -23.50 8.58 9.24
C ARG A 23 -22.07 8.23 9.65
N GLU A 24 -21.45 7.30 8.94
CA GLU A 24 -20.07 6.89 9.18
C GLU A 24 -19.09 8.02 8.86
N HIS A 25 -19.31 8.73 7.74
CA HIS A 25 -18.55 9.91 7.38
C HIS A 25 -18.70 11.04 8.43
N GLU A 26 -19.90 11.29 8.95
CA GLU A 26 -20.11 12.26 10.04
C GLU A 26 -19.36 11.87 11.31
N ARG A 27 -19.36 10.58 11.67
CA ARG A 27 -18.59 10.06 12.82
C ARG A 27 -17.10 10.31 12.65
N TYR A 28 -16.54 10.04 11.47
CA TYR A 28 -15.13 10.32 11.19
C TYR A 28 -14.83 11.83 11.21
N ARG A 29 -15.68 12.66 10.59
CA ARG A 29 -15.54 14.13 10.64
C ARG A 29 -15.58 14.67 12.07
N ALA A 30 -16.46 14.16 12.92
CA ALA A 30 -16.49 14.53 14.34
C ALA A 30 -15.18 14.16 15.04
N ALA A 31 -14.66 12.95 14.81
CA ALA A 31 -13.40 12.49 15.39
C ALA A 31 -12.17 13.28 14.88
N PHE A 32 -12.18 13.73 13.62
CA PHE A 32 -11.15 14.59 13.04
C PHE A 32 -11.21 16.00 13.64
N ARG A 33 -12.40 16.60 13.71
CA ARG A 33 -12.61 17.92 14.34
C ARG A 33 -12.17 17.93 15.81
N ALA A 34 -12.51 16.89 16.57
CA ALA A 34 -12.07 16.76 17.96
C ALA A 34 -10.54 16.75 18.11
N ARG A 35 -9.81 16.25 17.10
CA ARG A 35 -8.34 16.23 17.05
C ARG A 35 -7.74 17.43 16.31
N ARG A 36 -8.57 18.42 15.92
CA ARG A 36 -8.16 19.57 15.10
C ARG A 36 -7.46 19.16 13.78
N LEU A 37 -7.89 18.02 13.22
CA LEU A 37 -7.42 17.52 11.93
C LEU A 37 -8.39 17.95 10.83
N ALA A 38 -7.86 18.47 9.74
CA ALA A 38 -8.64 18.70 8.51
C ALA A 38 -8.62 17.43 7.66
N ASP A 39 -9.74 17.15 6.99
CA ASP A 39 -9.82 16.11 5.96
C ASP A 39 -9.33 16.72 4.64
N PRO A 40 -8.16 16.31 4.11
CA PRO A 40 -7.61 16.91 2.91
C PRO A 40 -8.44 16.47 1.69
N ASP A 41 -8.90 17.44 0.91
CA ASP A 41 -9.47 17.16 -0.40
C ASP A 41 -8.38 16.88 -1.45
N ASP A 42 -8.78 16.43 -2.64
CA ASP A 42 -7.85 16.12 -3.73
C ASP A 42 -6.97 17.32 -4.11
N ALA A 43 -7.50 18.55 -3.99
CA ALA A 43 -6.76 19.76 -4.29
C ALA A 43 -5.66 20.03 -3.23
N ALA A 44 -5.99 19.87 -1.95
CA ALA A 44 -5.06 19.99 -0.84
C ALA A 44 -3.96 18.93 -0.92
N VAL A 45 -4.30 17.69 -1.26
CA VAL A 45 -3.30 16.62 -1.47
C VAL A 45 -2.37 16.98 -2.64
N ARG A 46 -2.91 17.41 -3.78
CA ARG A 46 -2.09 17.81 -4.94
C ARG A 46 -1.17 18.97 -4.61
N LYS A 47 -1.67 19.98 -3.90
CA LYS A 47 -0.89 21.14 -3.46
C LYS A 47 0.25 20.71 -2.52
N ALA A 48 -0.05 19.89 -1.51
CA ALA A 48 0.95 19.39 -0.58
C ALA A 48 2.04 18.55 -1.27
N ILE A 49 1.67 17.74 -2.28
CA ILE A 49 2.63 16.97 -3.09
C ILE A 49 3.50 17.92 -3.91
N ALA A 50 2.92 18.93 -4.57
CA ALA A 50 3.66 19.90 -5.38
C ALA A 50 4.65 20.74 -4.54
N GLU A 51 4.23 21.17 -3.35
CA GLU A 51 5.09 21.91 -2.40
C GLU A 51 6.23 21.04 -1.88
N ARG A 52 5.96 19.77 -1.56
CA ARG A 52 6.97 18.85 -1.02
C ARG A 52 7.92 18.31 -2.09
N PHE A 53 7.44 18.15 -3.32
CA PHE A 53 8.19 17.56 -4.43
C PHE A 53 8.05 18.42 -5.70
N PRO A 54 8.62 19.65 -5.72
CA PRO A 54 8.47 20.57 -6.84
C PRO A 54 9.06 20.05 -8.16
N GLY A 55 10.04 19.13 -8.07
CA GLY A 55 10.67 18.48 -9.22
C GLY A 55 9.94 17.23 -9.72
N LEU A 56 8.82 16.83 -9.12
CA LEU A 56 8.12 15.60 -9.49
C LEU A 56 7.49 15.75 -10.88
N ARG A 57 8.03 15.03 -11.87
CA ARG A 57 7.50 15.02 -13.24
C ARG A 57 6.64 13.77 -13.46
N PRO A 58 5.46 13.91 -14.09
CA PRO A 58 4.66 12.76 -14.46
C PRO A 58 5.43 11.90 -15.47
N LYS A 59 5.46 10.60 -15.22
CA LYS A 59 6.03 9.63 -16.15
C LYS A 59 4.96 9.08 -17.09
N PRO A 60 5.31 8.73 -18.35
CA PRO A 60 4.38 8.07 -19.26
C PRO A 60 3.89 6.74 -18.68
N LYS A 61 2.64 6.40 -18.94
CA LYS A 61 2.06 5.12 -18.50
C LYS A 61 2.87 3.95 -19.06
N GLY A 62 3.16 2.95 -18.23
CA GLY A 62 3.95 1.77 -18.61
C GLY A 62 5.46 1.92 -18.39
N THR A 63 5.93 3.09 -17.98
CA THR A 63 7.37 3.35 -17.77
C THR A 63 7.82 3.27 -16.32
N LEU A 64 6.90 3.02 -15.38
CA LEU A 64 7.25 2.93 -13.96
C LEU A 64 8.10 1.68 -13.69
N LYS A 65 9.13 1.86 -12.86
CA LYS A 65 9.92 0.76 -12.31
C LYS A 65 9.43 0.48 -10.90
N ILE A 66 8.76 -0.65 -10.72
CA ILE A 66 8.03 -0.98 -9.51
C ILE A 66 8.72 -2.15 -8.81
N ILE A 67 9.00 -1.99 -7.52
CA ILE A 67 9.30 -3.11 -6.64
C ILE A 67 8.04 -3.40 -5.84
N ALA A 68 7.59 -4.65 -5.82
CA ALA A 68 6.42 -5.06 -5.05
C ALA A 68 6.83 -6.11 -4.00
N ILE A 69 6.68 -5.77 -2.73
CA ILE A 69 7.05 -6.61 -1.58
C ILE A 69 5.77 -7.02 -0.86
N TYR A 70 5.34 -8.25 -1.09
CA TYR A 70 4.18 -8.80 -0.41
C TYR A 70 4.25 -10.33 -0.41
N HIS A 71 3.63 -10.93 0.59
CA HIS A 71 3.35 -12.36 0.55
C HIS A 71 2.09 -12.62 -0.26
N HIS A 72 2.12 -13.63 -1.12
CA HIS A 72 0.91 -14.04 -1.81
C HIS A 72 0.02 -14.85 -0.86
N TYR A 73 -1.11 -14.26 -0.44
CA TYR A 73 -2.09 -14.99 0.35
C TYR A 73 -3.17 -15.61 -0.53
N ASN A 74 -3.77 -14.84 -1.43
CA ASN A 74 -4.92 -15.32 -2.20
C ASN A 74 -5.08 -14.62 -3.56
N TRP A 75 -4.96 -13.29 -3.61
CA TRP A 75 -5.37 -12.50 -4.77
C TRP A 75 -4.23 -11.70 -5.39
N GLU A 76 -3.14 -11.52 -4.66
CA GLU A 76 -2.12 -10.54 -5.01
C GLU A 76 -1.45 -10.89 -6.34
N ASP A 77 -1.10 -12.15 -6.58
CA ASP A 77 -0.48 -12.53 -7.85
C ASP A 77 -1.46 -12.57 -9.03
N TYR A 78 -2.74 -12.79 -8.76
CA TYR A 78 -3.77 -12.87 -9.81
C TYR A 78 -4.38 -11.52 -10.19
N ALA A 79 -4.36 -10.54 -9.28
CA ALA A 79 -4.99 -9.25 -9.50
C ALA A 79 -4.06 -8.06 -9.21
N LEU A 80 -3.25 -8.09 -8.15
CA LEU A 80 -2.37 -6.96 -7.82
C LEU A 80 -1.22 -6.85 -8.81
N LYS A 81 -0.45 -7.94 -9.02
CA LYS A 81 0.69 -7.92 -9.94
C LYS A 81 0.28 -7.52 -11.36
N PRO A 82 -0.77 -8.11 -11.99
CA PRO A 82 -1.23 -7.68 -13.30
C PRO A 82 -1.74 -6.24 -13.33
N ALA A 83 -2.31 -5.73 -12.22
CA ALA A 83 -2.70 -4.34 -12.14
C ALA A 83 -1.49 -3.41 -12.11
N LEU A 84 -0.43 -3.74 -11.37
CA LEU A 84 0.82 -2.98 -11.31
C LEU A 84 1.56 -3.01 -12.65
N GLU A 85 1.55 -4.14 -13.35
CA GLU A 85 2.18 -4.30 -14.67
C GLU A 85 1.60 -3.36 -15.74
N LYS A 86 0.35 -2.91 -15.59
CA LYS A 86 -0.25 -1.88 -16.46
C LYS A 86 0.42 -0.51 -16.34
N PHE A 87 1.17 -0.27 -15.27
CA PHE A 87 1.87 0.98 -15.02
C PHE A 87 3.38 0.89 -15.29
N GLY A 88 3.94 -0.32 -15.35
CA GLY A 88 5.31 -0.56 -15.83
C GLY A 88 5.89 -1.90 -15.35
N LYS A 89 7.22 -1.99 -15.29
CA LYS A 89 7.93 -3.24 -14.95
C LYS A 89 7.86 -3.50 -13.45
N VAL A 90 7.42 -4.69 -13.06
CA VAL A 90 7.27 -5.10 -11.65
C VAL A 90 8.29 -6.17 -11.26
N ARG A 91 9.13 -5.89 -10.25
CA ARG A 91 9.98 -6.88 -9.57
C ARG A 91 9.29 -7.29 -8.27
N ARG A 92 8.78 -8.52 -8.21
CA ARG A 92 8.09 -9.08 -7.03
C ARG A 92 9.10 -9.75 -6.09
N TYR A 93 8.98 -9.47 -4.80
CA TYR A 93 9.68 -10.19 -3.74
C TYR A 93 8.69 -10.73 -2.71
N ASP A 94 8.60 -12.06 -2.63
CA ASP A 94 7.86 -12.75 -1.57
C ASP A 94 8.80 -13.10 -0.43
N TRP A 95 8.95 -12.14 0.48
CA TRP A 95 9.83 -12.26 1.64
C TRP A 95 9.31 -13.19 2.76
N PHE A 96 8.08 -13.70 2.67
CA PHE A 96 7.53 -14.61 3.69
C PHE A 96 7.86 -16.05 3.36
N GLY A 97 8.04 -16.39 2.08
CA GLY A 97 8.34 -17.76 1.66
C GLY A 97 9.65 -18.30 2.24
N GLU A 98 10.61 -17.43 2.54
CA GLU A 98 11.94 -17.81 3.01
C GLU A 98 12.06 -17.88 4.55
N PHE A 99 11.08 -17.34 5.30
CA PHE A 99 11.16 -17.24 6.76
C PHE A 99 9.95 -17.87 7.44
N ASN A 100 10.16 -18.70 8.47
CA ASN A 100 9.08 -19.30 9.23
C ASN A 100 8.58 -18.37 10.34
N LEU A 101 7.45 -17.69 10.11
CA LEU A 101 6.81 -16.81 11.09
C LEU A 101 6.26 -17.54 12.33
N ALA A 102 5.99 -18.84 12.23
CA ALA A 102 5.54 -19.66 13.35
C ALA A 102 6.70 -20.20 14.20
N SER A 103 7.95 -19.86 13.85
CA SER A 103 9.11 -20.26 14.63
C SER A 103 9.05 -19.69 16.05
N ARG A 104 9.43 -20.50 17.03
CA ARG A 104 9.60 -20.05 18.43
C ARG A 104 10.60 -18.90 18.55
N ASP A 105 11.56 -18.83 17.62
CA ASP A 105 12.61 -17.82 17.59
C ASP A 105 12.21 -16.55 16.82
N TRP A 106 10.94 -16.41 16.42
CA TRP A 106 10.44 -15.26 15.66
C TRP A 106 10.87 -13.92 16.25
N ARG A 107 10.62 -13.73 17.55
CA ARG A 107 10.96 -12.50 18.27
C ARG A 107 12.45 -12.35 18.56
N ARG A 108 13.22 -13.45 18.55
CA ARG A 108 14.64 -13.44 18.93
C ARG A 108 15.57 -13.15 17.76
N SER A 109 15.37 -13.84 16.63
CA SER A 109 16.31 -13.77 15.50
C SER A 109 15.61 -13.66 14.14
N VAL A 110 14.59 -14.48 13.89
CA VAL A 110 14.00 -14.61 12.55
C VAL A 110 13.43 -13.29 12.03
N LYS A 111 12.74 -12.51 12.87
CA LYS A 111 12.26 -11.17 12.48
C LYS A 111 13.42 -10.25 12.08
N ALA A 112 14.51 -10.25 12.85
CA ALA A 112 15.67 -9.40 12.57
C ALA A 112 16.39 -9.81 11.28
N GLU A 113 16.52 -11.12 11.04
CA GLU A 113 17.09 -11.67 9.83
C GLU A 113 16.25 -11.33 8.60
N MET A 114 14.93 -11.54 8.67
CA MET A 114 14.00 -11.19 7.59
C MET A 114 14.02 -9.68 7.27
N ASN A 115 14.08 -8.83 8.30
CA ASN A 115 14.19 -7.39 8.11
C ASN A 115 15.53 -6.99 7.46
N ARG A 116 16.63 -7.67 7.83
CA ARG A 116 17.96 -7.45 7.21
C ARG A 116 17.98 -7.92 5.76
N ASP A 117 17.46 -9.10 5.46
CA ASP A 117 17.41 -9.63 4.09
C ASP A 117 16.60 -8.70 3.19
N LEU A 118 15.47 -8.18 3.69
CA LEU A 118 14.69 -7.20 2.95
C LEU A 118 15.52 -5.99 2.55
N VAL A 119 16.23 -5.34 3.49
CA VAL A 119 17.03 -4.16 3.19
C VAL A 119 18.15 -4.49 2.19
N VAL A 120 18.84 -5.62 2.38
CA VAL A 120 19.93 -6.04 1.49
C VAL A 120 19.43 -6.31 0.08
N ARG A 121 18.34 -7.08 -0.07
CA ARG A 121 17.78 -7.45 -1.37
C ARG A 121 17.25 -6.23 -2.12
N ILE A 122 16.51 -5.36 -1.44
CA ILE A 122 16.04 -4.11 -2.05
C ILE A 122 17.20 -3.19 -2.40
N GLY A 123 18.21 -3.07 -1.54
CA GLY A 123 19.41 -2.29 -1.83
C GLY A 123 20.12 -2.75 -3.10
N ARG A 124 20.25 -4.07 -3.32
CA ARG A 124 20.81 -4.63 -4.56
C ARG A 124 19.98 -4.23 -5.78
N TRP A 125 18.67 -4.37 -5.72
CA TRP A 125 17.79 -3.99 -6.83
C TRP A 125 17.82 -2.50 -7.13
N VAL A 126 17.88 -1.66 -6.08
CA VAL A 126 18.03 -0.20 -6.24
C VAL A 126 19.35 0.15 -6.92
N ALA A 127 20.44 -0.55 -6.58
CA ALA A 127 21.75 -0.34 -7.20
C ALA A 127 21.79 -0.78 -8.67
N GLU A 128 21.16 -1.90 -9.00
CA GLU A 128 21.03 -2.37 -10.40
C GLU A 128 20.16 -1.45 -11.25
N GLU A 129 19.00 -1.08 -10.72
CA GLU A 129 18.00 -0.31 -11.44
C GLU A 129 17.13 0.45 -10.43
N ARG A 130 17.38 1.76 -10.31
CA ARG A 130 16.64 2.60 -9.37
C ARG A 130 15.12 2.51 -9.64
N PRO A 131 14.32 2.04 -8.68
CA PRO A 131 12.88 1.97 -8.82
C PRO A 131 12.26 3.37 -8.67
N ASP A 132 11.06 3.53 -9.22
CA ASP A 132 10.22 4.72 -9.04
C ASP A 132 9.32 4.60 -7.82
N VAL A 133 8.93 3.38 -7.47
CA VAL A 133 8.03 3.10 -6.36
C VAL A 133 8.33 1.74 -5.75
N ILE A 134 8.24 1.68 -4.42
CA ILE A 134 8.13 0.44 -3.67
C ILE A 134 6.69 0.33 -3.19
N PHE A 135 6.00 -0.71 -3.64
CA PHE A 135 4.70 -1.11 -3.12
C PHE A 135 4.89 -2.21 -2.08
N THR A 136 4.27 -2.09 -0.90
CA THR A 136 4.41 -3.11 0.13
C THR A 136 3.26 -3.14 1.13
N TYR A 137 3.01 -4.32 1.72
CA TYR A 137 2.15 -4.50 2.89
C TYR A 137 3.00 -4.74 4.13
N LEU A 138 3.02 -3.78 5.04
CA LEU A 138 3.79 -3.85 6.27
C LEU A 138 2.89 -3.79 7.50
N SER A 139 3.32 -4.47 8.56
CA SER A 139 2.78 -4.32 9.91
C SER A 139 3.92 -4.26 10.92
N GLY A 140 3.68 -3.63 12.07
CA GLY A 140 4.66 -3.58 13.16
C GLY A 140 5.02 -4.95 13.73
N GLU A 141 4.16 -5.96 13.55
CA GLU A 141 4.46 -7.35 13.92
C GLU A 141 5.62 -7.91 13.09
N ILE A 142 5.70 -7.51 11.82
CA ILE A 142 6.60 -8.08 10.82
C ILE A 142 7.85 -7.21 10.64
N VAL A 143 7.70 -5.90 10.75
CA VAL A 143 8.75 -4.94 10.39
C VAL A 143 9.18 -4.07 11.56
N PHE A 144 10.48 -3.81 11.63
CA PHE A 144 11.04 -2.82 12.53
C PHE A 144 10.98 -1.40 11.93
N PRO A 145 10.69 -0.35 12.72
CA PRO A 145 10.72 1.03 12.23
C PRO A 145 12.04 1.40 11.52
N GLU A 146 13.17 0.85 11.99
CA GLU A 146 14.51 1.01 11.43
C GLU A 146 14.57 0.52 9.98
N THR A 147 13.91 -0.60 9.68
CA THR A 147 13.82 -1.16 8.33
C THR A 147 13.07 -0.23 7.38
N VAL A 148 11.96 0.36 7.84
CA VAL A 148 11.20 1.34 7.03
C VAL A 148 12.06 2.58 6.75
N ARG A 149 12.82 3.04 7.75
CA ARG A 149 13.77 4.15 7.57
C ARG A 149 14.87 3.81 6.57
N ALA A 150 15.43 2.60 6.63
CA ALA A 150 16.44 2.13 5.68
C ALA A 150 15.89 2.07 4.25
N LEU A 151 14.67 1.53 4.06
CA LEU A 151 14.01 1.52 2.75
C LEU A 151 13.76 2.93 2.20
N ARG A 152 13.33 3.86 3.06
CA ARG A 152 13.12 5.26 2.67
C ARG A 152 14.42 5.94 2.24
N ALA A 153 15.54 5.62 2.89
CA ALA A 153 16.84 6.21 2.59
C ALA A 153 17.30 5.95 1.14
N PHE A 154 16.85 4.87 0.50
CA PHE A 154 17.11 4.61 -0.93
C PHE A 154 16.51 5.66 -1.88
N PHE A 155 15.54 6.45 -1.43
CA PHE A 155 14.87 7.46 -2.25
C PHE A 155 15.34 8.89 -1.97
N GLY A 156 16.15 9.11 -0.92
CA GLY A 156 16.69 10.44 -0.59
C GLY A 156 15.63 11.46 -0.17
N VAL A 157 14.55 11.01 0.48
CA VAL A 157 13.43 11.83 0.98
C VAL A 157 13.45 11.92 2.50
#